data_AF-A0ABD5LT48-F1
#
_entry.id   AF-A0ABD5LT48-F1
#
_cell.length_a   1.000
_cell.length_b   1.000
_cell.length_c   1.000
_cell.angle_alpha   90.00
_cell.angle_beta   90.00
_cell.angle_gamma   90.00
#
_symmetry.space_group_name_H-M   'P 1'
#
loop_
_entity.id
_entity.type
_entity.pdbx_description
1 polymer ?
#
loop_
_entity_poly.entity_id
_entity_poly.type
_entity_poly.pdbx_seq_one_letter_code
_entity_poly.pdbx_strand_id
1 'polypeptide(L)'
;MLYSVDGNAQFPLIVNEALAQAKKPLPVIASLGYVGEKAYFIAERTHDYTPRVHGEAFAKGGNVEQFYQFMVSQLKPYVLAQTAQENITITEQSLFGHSFGGVFTLYVLFNHPDAFQRYIAASPSLWWGKGEWITQDKWQQIPIMLR
;
A
#
# COMPACT_ATOMS: atom_id res chain seq x y z
N MET A 1 10.01 -0.27 -8.92
CA MET A 1 9.87 -1.02 -7.65
C MET A 1 8.42 -1.02 -7.24
N LEU A 2 7.89 -2.17 -6.83
CA LEU A 2 6.54 -2.31 -6.33
C LEU A 2 6.58 -2.58 -4.82
N TYR A 3 6.03 -1.66 -4.03
CA TYR A 3 5.68 -1.90 -2.65
C TYR A 3 4.27 -2.49 -2.59
N SER A 4 4.08 -3.51 -1.76
CA SER A 4 2.73 -4.01 -1.45
C SER A 4 2.53 -4.23 0.03
N VAL A 5 1.27 -4.18 0.47
CA VAL A 5 0.84 -4.58 1.80
C VAL A 5 0.14 -5.94 1.77
N ASP A 6 -0.11 -6.55 2.94
CA ASP A 6 -0.59 -7.94 3.05
C ASP A 6 0.37 -8.94 2.39
N GLY A 7 1.68 -8.74 2.58
CA GLY A 7 2.74 -9.47 1.90
C GLY A 7 2.69 -10.98 2.06
N ASN A 8 2.22 -11.50 3.21
CA ASN A 8 2.03 -12.94 3.41
C ASN A 8 1.07 -13.55 2.37
N ALA A 9 0.03 -12.82 1.95
CA ALA A 9 -0.93 -13.25 0.93
C ALA A 9 -0.51 -12.83 -0.48
N GLN A 10 0.01 -11.60 -0.63
CA GLN A 10 0.19 -10.96 -1.93
C GLN A 10 1.53 -11.29 -2.59
N PHE A 11 2.59 -11.53 -1.82
CA PHE A 11 3.94 -11.72 -2.39
C PHE A 11 4.03 -12.89 -3.37
N PRO A 12 3.52 -14.12 -3.07
CA PRO A 12 3.57 -15.21 -4.03
C PRO A 12 2.81 -14.92 -5.32
N LEU A 13 1.67 -14.23 -5.22
CA LEU A 13 0.85 -13.87 -6.37
C LEU A 13 1.56 -12.86 -7.28
N ILE A 14 2.14 -11.81 -6.68
CA ILE A 14 2.87 -10.76 -7.40
C ILE A 14 4.10 -11.35 -8.10
N VAL A 15 4.86 -12.22 -7.43
CA VAL A 15 6.05 -12.86 -8.01
C VAL A 15 5.65 -13.74 -9.19
N ASN A 16 4.62 -14.57 -9.05
CA ASN A 16 4.14 -15.44 -10.13
C ASN A 16 3.69 -14.62 -11.35
N GLU A 17 2.97 -13.52 -11.12
CA GLU A 17 2.54 -12.63 -12.20
C GLU A 17 3.74 -11.96 -12.90
N ALA A 18 4.71 -11.47 -12.13
CA ALA A 18 5.91 -10.85 -12.68
C ALA A 18 6.71 -11.83 -13.56
N LEU A 19 6.82 -13.09 -13.13
CA LEU A 19 7.49 -14.15 -13.88
C LEU A 19 6.72 -14.53 -15.15
N ALA A 20 5.39 -14.64 -15.08
CA ALA A 20 4.54 -14.93 -16.24
C ALA A 20 4.62 -13.85 -17.32
N GLN A 21 4.82 -12.60 -16.92
CA GLN A 21 4.95 -11.45 -17.83
C GLN A 21 6.39 -11.16 -18.29
N ALA A 22 7.38 -11.99 -17.93
CA ALA A 22 8.80 -11.70 -18.11
C ALA A 22 9.23 -11.59 -19.59
N LYS A 23 9.00 -10.42 -20.20
CA LYS A 23 9.57 -9.95 -21.47
C LYS A 23 10.54 -8.76 -21.27
N LYS A 24 10.73 -8.34 -20.02
CA LYS A 24 11.50 -7.17 -19.55
C LYS A 24 12.24 -7.54 -18.25
N PRO A 25 13.23 -6.73 -17.80
CA PRO A 25 13.81 -6.90 -16.47
C PRO A 25 12.72 -6.95 -15.39
N LEU A 26 12.86 -7.90 -14.47
CA LEU A 26 11.91 -8.10 -13.38
C LEU A 26 11.90 -6.87 -12.46
N PRO A 27 10.73 -6.46 -11.94
CA PRO A 27 10.68 -5.39 -10.96
C PRO A 27 11.26 -5.85 -9.62
N VAL A 28 11.86 -4.93 -8.87
CA VAL A 28 12.04 -5.14 -7.43
C VAL A 28 10.67 -5.11 -6.75
N ILE A 29 10.36 -6.16 -5.98
CA ILE A 29 9.12 -6.32 -5.22
C ILE A 29 9.46 -6.29 -3.73
N ALA A 30 8.84 -5.37 -2.99
CA ALA A 30 8.96 -5.24 -1.54
C ALA A 30 7.57 -5.38 -0.90
N SER A 31 7.26 -6.55 -0.34
CA SER A 31 5.94 -6.84 0.21
C SER A 31 5.95 -6.87 1.73
N LEU A 32 5.12 -6.04 2.36
CA LEU A 32 4.99 -5.92 3.81
C LEU A 32 4.00 -6.90 4.37
N GLY A 33 4.54 -7.88 5.06
CA GLY A 33 3.79 -8.86 5.84
C GLY A 33 3.93 -8.66 7.34
N TYR A 34 3.27 -9.54 8.07
CA TYR A 34 3.40 -9.68 9.52
C TYR A 34 4.08 -11.02 9.81
N VAL A 35 4.71 -11.12 10.98
CA VAL A 35 5.41 -12.34 11.39
C VAL A 35 4.39 -13.45 11.71
N GLY A 36 4.45 -14.54 10.95
CA GLY A 36 3.67 -15.76 11.17
C GLY A 36 3.08 -16.34 9.88
N GLU A 37 2.25 -17.37 10.03
CA GLU A 37 1.84 -18.24 8.91
C GLU A 37 0.51 -17.85 8.25
N LYS A 38 -0.21 -16.85 8.81
CA LYS A 38 -1.51 -16.44 8.25
C LYS A 38 -1.30 -15.65 6.96
N ALA A 39 -2.15 -15.90 5.97
CA ALA A 39 -2.23 -15.05 4.79
C ALA A 39 -2.66 -13.61 5.15
N TYR A 40 -3.63 -13.47 6.08
CA TYR A 40 -4.13 -12.18 6.54
C TYR A 40 -4.19 -12.12 8.07
N PHE A 41 -3.58 -11.06 8.62
CA PHE A 41 -3.58 -10.73 10.04
C PHE A 41 -4.66 -9.70 10.32
N ILE A 42 -5.90 -10.18 10.54
CA ILE A 42 -7.10 -9.33 10.50
C ILE A 42 -7.04 -8.17 11.50
N ALA A 43 -6.56 -8.38 12.73
CA ALA A 43 -6.53 -7.33 13.73
C ALA A 43 -5.51 -6.24 13.36
N GLU A 44 -4.30 -6.66 13.03
CA GLU A 44 -3.15 -5.83 12.69
C GLU A 44 -3.43 -5.01 11.43
N ARG A 45 -3.87 -5.67 10.35
CA ARG A 45 -4.21 -4.97 9.10
C ARG A 45 -5.41 -4.04 9.23
N THR A 46 -6.36 -4.35 10.11
CA THR A 46 -7.48 -3.42 10.38
C THR A 46 -6.94 -2.18 11.07
N HIS A 47 -6.08 -2.35 12.07
CA HIS A 47 -5.45 -1.26 12.78
C HIS A 47 -4.61 -0.37 11.84
N ASP A 48 -3.71 -0.99 11.08
CA ASP A 48 -2.68 -0.32 10.30
C ASP A 48 -3.19 0.28 8.99
N TYR A 49 -4.19 -0.32 8.33
CA TYR A 49 -4.55 0.12 6.97
C TYR A 49 -5.76 1.02 6.91
N THR A 50 -6.51 1.15 8.01
CA THR A 50 -7.80 1.85 7.99
C THR A 50 -7.74 3.20 8.71
N PRO A 51 -8.35 4.25 8.14
CA PRO A 51 -8.41 5.56 8.77
C PRO A 51 -9.35 5.57 9.96
N ARG A 52 -9.13 6.56 10.83
CA ARG A 52 -10.00 6.81 11.98
C ARG A 52 -11.33 7.35 11.47
N VAL A 53 -12.41 6.70 11.91
CA VAL A 53 -13.79 7.00 11.53
C VAL A 53 -14.72 6.79 12.73
N HIS A 54 -15.92 7.33 12.69
CA HIS A 54 -16.90 7.26 13.76
C HIS A 54 -17.62 5.90 13.81
N GLY A 55 -17.93 5.45 15.03
CA GLY A 55 -18.74 4.26 15.30
C GLY A 55 -17.94 3.08 15.88
N GLU A 56 -18.52 2.40 16.87
CA GLU A 56 -17.86 1.33 17.61
C GLU A 56 -17.40 0.16 16.72
N ALA A 57 -18.14 -0.13 15.64
CA ALA A 57 -17.78 -1.16 14.67
C ALA A 57 -16.42 -0.94 14.00
N PHE A 58 -15.92 0.31 13.98
CA PHE A 58 -14.66 0.70 13.35
C PHE A 58 -13.55 1.02 14.35
N ALA A 59 -13.81 0.86 15.66
CA ALA A 59 -12.91 1.28 16.74
C ALA A 59 -11.53 0.58 16.73
N LYS A 60 -11.41 -0.55 16.03
CA LYS A 60 -10.15 -1.29 15.87
C LYS A 60 -9.21 -0.68 14.83
N GLY A 61 -9.69 0.25 14.00
CA GLY A 61 -8.90 0.95 13.00
C GLY A 61 -8.27 2.25 13.51
N GLY A 62 -7.73 3.02 12.56
CA GLY A 62 -7.35 4.41 12.79
C GLY A 62 -5.86 4.70 12.99
N ASN A 63 -4.99 3.76 12.62
CA ASN A 63 -3.52 3.92 12.70
C ASN A 63 -2.85 4.14 11.33
N VAL A 64 -3.64 4.41 10.30
CA VAL A 64 -3.17 4.47 8.91
C VAL A 64 -2.06 5.50 8.66
N GLU A 65 -2.09 6.64 9.35
CA GLU A 65 -1.05 7.66 9.22
C GLU A 65 0.25 7.17 9.87
N GLN A 66 0.19 6.55 11.05
CA GLN A 66 1.36 6.00 11.73
C GLN A 66 1.99 4.87 10.91
N PHE A 67 1.17 4.02 10.30
CA PHE A 67 1.65 2.97 9.40
C PHE A 67 2.30 3.55 8.14
N TYR A 68 1.72 4.61 7.54
CA TYR A 68 2.35 5.36 6.46
C TYR A 68 3.72 5.95 6.89
N GLN A 69 3.79 6.57 8.08
CA GLN A 69 5.04 7.14 8.60
C GLN A 69 6.11 6.07 8.78
N PHE A 70 5.76 4.89 9.31
CA PHE A 70 6.68 3.75 9.35
C PHE A 70 7.17 3.35 7.95
N MET A 71 6.25 3.26 6.98
CA MET A 71 6.59 2.91 5.60
C MET A 71 7.60 3.88 4.99
N VAL A 72 7.40 5.20 5.14
CA VAL A 72 8.29 6.19 4.49
C VAL A 72 9.57 6.49 5.27
N SER A 73 9.54 6.42 6.61
CA SER A 73 10.71 6.78 7.44
C SER A 73 11.64 5.61 7.72
N GLN A 74 11.16 4.37 7.65
CA GLN A 74 11.96 3.18 7.98
C GLN A 74 12.05 2.21 6.81
N LEU A 75 10.91 1.74 6.32
CA LEU A 75 10.90 0.70 5.29
C LEU A 75 11.54 1.18 3.99
N LYS A 76 11.04 2.27 3.40
CA LYS A 76 11.52 2.73 2.10
C LYS A 76 13.03 3.01 2.11
N PRO A 77 13.60 3.73 3.10
CA PRO A 77 15.05 3.88 3.21
C PRO A 77 15.80 2.55 3.31
N TYR A 78 15.28 1.60 4.10
CA TYR A 78 15.90 0.28 4.22
C TYR A 78 15.93 -0.46 2.89
N VAL A 79 14.80 -0.57 2.20
CA VAL A 79 14.70 -1.28 0.91
C VAL A 79 15.57 -0.62 -0.16
N LEU A 80 15.59 0.72 -0.22
CA LEU A 80 16.43 1.46 -1.15
C LEU A 80 17.93 1.21 -0.90
N ALA A 81 18.35 1.18 0.37
CA ALA A 81 19.73 0.86 0.73
C ALA A 81 20.11 -0.56 0.29
N GLN A 82 19.23 -1.55 0.50
CA GLN A 82 19.46 -2.93 0.02
C GLN A 82 19.59 -2.97 -1.50
N THR A 83 18.72 -2.30 -2.24
CA THR A 83 18.81 -2.28 -3.72
C THR A 83 20.06 -1.57 -4.24
N ALA A 84 20.51 -0.51 -3.55
CA ALA A 84 21.72 0.21 -3.93
C ALA A 84 22.98 -0.65 -3.72
N GLN A 85 23.03 -1.45 -2.65
CA GLN A 85 24.11 -2.43 -2.42
C GLN A 85 24.22 -3.46 -3.55
N GLU A 86 23.09 -3.81 -4.16
CA GLU A 86 23.00 -4.72 -5.32
C GLU A 86 23.17 -4.01 -6.68
N ASN A 87 23.55 -2.72 -6.70
CA ASN A 87 23.65 -1.88 -7.91
C ASN A 87 22.35 -1.79 -8.73
N ILE A 88 21.19 -1.96 -8.09
CA ILE A 88 19.88 -1.86 -8.74
C ILE A 88 19.41 -0.40 -8.69
N THR A 89 19.27 0.23 -9.86
CA THR A 89 18.74 1.60 -9.96
C THR A 89 17.22 1.60 -9.90
N ILE A 90 16.64 2.33 -8.95
CA ILE A 90 15.20 2.50 -8.79
C ILE A 90 14.77 3.87 -9.33
N THR A 91 14.03 3.87 -10.44
CA THR A 91 13.54 5.10 -11.11
C THR A 91 12.08 5.42 -10.81
N GLU A 92 11.27 4.39 -10.52
CA GLU A 92 9.86 4.53 -10.16
C GLU A 92 9.50 3.61 -9.00
N GLN A 93 8.64 4.09 -8.11
CA GLN A 93 8.10 3.39 -6.96
C GLN A 93 6.57 3.42 -7.01
N SER A 94 5.96 2.25 -6.88
CA SER A 94 4.51 2.06 -6.89
C SER A 94 4.04 1.49 -5.56
N LEU A 95 2.84 1.86 -5.11
CA LEU A 95 2.17 1.25 -3.96
C LEU A 95 0.95 0.44 -4.41
N PHE A 96 0.87 -0.82 -4.00
CA PHE A 96 -0.27 -1.70 -4.24
C PHE A 96 -0.91 -2.18 -2.93
N GLY A 97 -2.24 -2.28 -2.94
CA GLY A 97 -2.97 -2.96 -1.88
C GLY A 97 -4.38 -3.38 -2.29
N HIS A 98 -4.88 -4.43 -1.64
CA HIS A 98 -6.19 -5.01 -1.89
C HIS A 98 -7.12 -4.85 -0.66
N SER A 99 -8.41 -4.60 -0.86
CA SER A 99 -9.40 -4.45 0.23
C SER A 99 -8.98 -3.35 1.22
N PHE A 100 -8.69 -3.67 2.50
CA PHE A 100 -8.11 -2.68 3.42
C PHE A 100 -6.72 -2.19 2.98
N GLY A 101 -5.90 -3.02 2.33
CA GLY A 101 -4.68 -2.52 1.69
C GLY A 101 -4.97 -1.51 0.58
N GLY A 102 -6.11 -1.65 -0.10
CA GLY A 102 -6.60 -0.66 -1.06
C GLY A 102 -7.07 0.64 -0.37
N VAL A 103 -7.68 0.53 0.81
CA VAL A 103 -8.00 1.69 1.67
C VAL A 103 -6.71 2.43 2.05
N PHE A 104 -5.68 1.73 2.52
CA PHE A 104 -4.38 2.31 2.80
C PHE A 104 -3.78 2.97 1.55
N THR A 105 -3.81 2.30 0.40
CA THR A 105 -3.26 2.83 -0.86
C THR A 105 -3.95 4.15 -1.26
N LEU A 106 -5.28 4.21 -1.18
CA LEU A 106 -6.03 5.44 -1.44
C LEU A 106 -5.77 6.51 -0.37
N TYR A 107 -5.64 6.11 0.91
CA TYR A 107 -5.28 7.05 1.97
C TYR A 107 -3.94 7.72 1.67
N VAL A 108 -2.91 6.96 1.28
CA VAL A 108 -1.61 7.54 0.92
C VAL A 108 -1.73 8.43 -0.31
N LEU A 109 -2.47 8.01 -1.35
CA LEU A 109 -2.70 8.86 -2.54
C LEU A 109 -3.32 10.21 -2.17
N PHE A 110 -4.34 10.23 -1.32
CA PHE A 110 -5.06 11.46 -1.00
C PHE A 110 -4.34 12.39 -0.04
N ASN A 111 -3.53 11.86 0.87
CA ASN A 111 -2.90 12.67 1.92
C ASN A 111 -1.40 12.91 1.65
N HIS A 112 -0.77 12.04 0.85
CA HIS A 112 0.66 12.05 0.54
C HIS A 112 0.92 11.67 -0.93
N PRO A 113 0.36 12.42 -1.91
CA PRO A 113 0.38 12.04 -3.34
C PRO A 113 1.79 11.91 -3.93
N ASP A 114 2.77 12.62 -3.36
CA ASP A 114 4.16 12.60 -3.83
C ASP A 114 4.97 11.42 -3.26
N ALA A 115 4.39 10.62 -2.37
CA ALA A 115 5.08 9.51 -1.74
C ALA A 115 5.43 8.39 -2.74
N PHE A 116 4.61 8.20 -3.78
CA PHE A 116 4.83 7.20 -4.83
C PHE A 116 4.46 7.77 -6.20
N GLN A 117 5.07 7.24 -7.26
CA GLN A 117 4.76 7.67 -8.64
C GLN A 117 3.48 7.01 -9.16
N ARG A 118 3.10 5.84 -8.62
CA ARG A 118 1.91 5.09 -9.03
C ARG A 118 1.23 4.46 -7.82
N TYR A 119 -0.10 4.43 -7.84
CA TYR A 119 -0.94 3.86 -6.80
C TYR A 119 -1.92 2.87 -7.43
N ILE A 120 -1.99 1.66 -6.87
CA ILE A 120 -2.82 0.57 -7.39
C ILE A 120 -3.70 0.05 -6.25
N ALA A 121 -4.92 0.58 -6.16
CA ALA A 121 -5.91 0.16 -5.18
C ALA A 121 -6.87 -0.87 -5.79
N ALA A 122 -6.71 -2.15 -5.44
CA ALA A 122 -7.58 -3.22 -5.92
C ALA A 122 -8.75 -3.44 -4.95
N SER A 123 -9.97 -3.32 -5.46
CA SER A 123 -11.21 -3.51 -4.68
C SER A 123 -11.16 -2.82 -3.30
N PRO A 124 -10.83 -1.51 -3.23
CA PRO A 124 -10.68 -0.83 -1.96
C PRO A 124 -12.00 -0.89 -1.17
N SER A 125 -11.91 -1.19 0.12
CA SER A 125 -13.08 -1.29 1.02
C SER A 125 -13.65 0.09 1.37
N LEU A 126 -14.19 0.80 0.37
CA LEU A 126 -14.73 2.16 0.52
C LEU A 126 -15.87 2.25 1.55
N TRP A 127 -16.52 1.13 1.85
CA TRP A 127 -17.55 1.02 2.89
C TRP A 127 -17.04 1.27 4.32
N TRP A 128 -15.72 1.19 4.55
CA TRP A 128 -15.13 1.48 5.86
C TRP A 128 -15.57 2.86 6.36
N GLY A 129 -16.03 2.95 7.61
CA GLY A 129 -16.56 4.19 8.17
C GLY A 129 -17.73 4.79 7.40
N LYS A 130 -18.52 3.95 6.68
CA LYS A 130 -19.58 4.41 5.76
C LYS A 130 -19.07 5.41 4.70
N GLY A 131 -17.79 5.33 4.34
CA GLY A 131 -17.15 6.17 3.34
C GLY A 131 -16.74 7.57 3.81
N GLU A 132 -16.95 7.94 5.08
CA GLU A 132 -16.72 9.31 5.56
C GLU A 132 -15.27 9.81 5.44
N TRP A 133 -14.31 8.88 5.38
CA TRP A 133 -12.88 9.19 5.28
C TRP A 133 -12.45 9.63 3.87
N ILE A 134 -13.32 9.46 2.86
CA ILE A 134 -13.09 9.96 1.50
C ILE A 134 -14.21 10.94 1.12
N THR A 135 -13.85 12.19 0.91
CA THR A 135 -14.75 13.23 0.42
C THR A 135 -14.67 13.36 -1.10
N GLN A 136 -15.70 13.93 -1.71
CA GLN A 136 -15.69 14.24 -3.15
C GLN A 136 -14.52 15.17 -3.53
N ASP A 137 -14.18 16.13 -2.67
CA ASP A 137 -13.07 17.06 -2.88
C ASP A 137 -11.73 16.34 -3.00
N LYS A 138 -11.50 15.28 -2.20
CA LYS A 138 -10.28 14.47 -2.29
C LYS A 138 -10.14 13.81 -3.66
N TRP A 139 -11.24 13.36 -4.26
CA TRP A 139 -11.21 12.80 -5.61
C TRP A 139 -10.89 13.85 -6.68
N GLN A 140 -11.42 15.06 -6.52
CA GLN A 140 -11.17 16.16 -7.45
C GLN A 140 -9.74 16.71 -7.37
N GLN A 141 -9.09 16.57 -6.21
CA GLN A 141 -7.71 16.98 -5.99
C GLN A 141 -6.67 15.99 -6.51
N ILE A 142 -7.05 14.77 -6.87
CA ILE A 142 -6.13 13.86 -7.55
C ILE A 142 -5.79 14.51 -8.88
N PRO A 143 -4.50 14.83 -9.15
CA PRO A 143 -4.10 15.29 -10.46
C PRO A 143 -4.53 14.22 -11.46
N ILE A 144 -5.38 14.58 -12.42
CA ILE A 144 -5.69 13.70 -13.55
C ILE A 144 -4.37 13.51 -14.31
N MET A 145 -3.57 12.53 -13.88
CA MET A 145 -2.38 12.08 -14.59
C MET A 145 -2.88 11.15 -15.69
N LEU A 146 -3.51 11.74 -16.71
CA LEU A 146 -3.58 11.14 -18.04
C LEU A 146 -2.14 11.02 -18.53
N ARG A 147 -1.54 9.84 -18.38
CA ARG A 147 -0.34 9.43 -19.09
C ARG A 147 -0.53 8.02 -19.62
#